data_AF-A0A8T7HUV4-F1
#
_entry.id   AF-A0A8T7HUV4-F1
#
_cell.length_a   1.000
_cell.length_b   1.000
_cell.length_c   1.000
_cell.angle_alpha   90.00
_cell.angle_beta   90.00
_cell.angle_gamma   90.00
#
_symmetry.space_group_name_H-M   'P 1'
#
loop_
_entity.id
_entity.type
_entity.pdbx_description
1 polymer ?
#
loop_
_entity_poly.entity_id
_entity_poly.type
_entity_poly.pdbx_seq_one_letter_code
_entity_poly.pdbx_strand_id
1 'polypeptide(L)' 'MLPKRLYQVLPVLYVSIALLLLLLIDHPLRWIPGLFFALSGVMVMRWRFLAKRAVKSQGD' A
#
# COMPACT_ATOMS: atom_id res chain seq x y z
N MET A 1 -17.83 5.82 8.80
CA MET A 1 -16.52 5.98 9.46
C MET A 1 -15.75 4.67 9.33
N LEU A 2 -14.76 4.58 8.42
CA LEU A 2 -13.98 3.35 8.31
C LEU A 2 -13.13 3.15 9.59
N PRO A 3 -13.03 1.93 10.13
CA PRO A 3 -12.24 1.67 11.32
C PRO A 3 -10.77 2.04 11.08
N LYS A 4 -10.18 2.91 11.93
CA LYS A 4 -8.77 3.33 11.83
C LYS A 4 -7.79 2.15 11.71
N ARG A 5 -8.13 1.01 12.32
CA ARG A 5 -7.37 -0.24 12.26
C ARG A 5 -7.30 -0.82 10.84
N LEU A 6 -8.45 -0.87 10.13
CA LEU A 6 -8.50 -1.35 8.74
C LEU A 6 -7.63 -0.48 7.83
N TYR A 7 -7.64 0.83 8.05
CA TYR A 7 -6.79 1.76 7.30
C TYR A 7 -5.28 1.60 7.58
N GLN A 8 -4.92 1.14 8.79
CA GLN A 8 -3.52 0.85 9.13
C GLN A 8 -3.01 -0.43 8.45
N VAL A 9 -3.88 -1.44 8.32
CA VAL A 9 -3.51 -2.75 7.76
C VAL A 9 -3.56 -2.74 6.23
N LEU A 10 -4.40 -1.89 5.62
CA LEU A 10 -4.56 -1.75 4.17
C LEU A 10 -3.25 -1.70 3.35
N PRO A 11 -2.27 -0.82 3.66
CA PRO A 11 -1.01 -0.78 2.90
C PRO A 11 -0.20 -2.06 3.05
N VAL A 12 -0.18 -2.67 4.24
CA VAL A 12 0.52 -3.94 4.49
C VAL A 12 -0.14 -5.06 3.68
N LEU A 13 -1.48 -5.06 3.61
CA LEU A 13 -2.25 -6.02 2.84
C LEU A 13 -1.98 -5.89 1.33
N TYR A 14 -1.94 -4.66 0.81
CA TYR A 14 -1.59 -4.40 -0.59
C TYR A 14 -0.18 -4.88 -0.95
N VAL A 15 0.82 -4.59 -0.12
CA VAL A 15 2.20 -5.03 -0.35
C VAL A 15 2.33 -6.55 -0.21
N SER A 16 1.64 -7.15 0.76
CA SER A 16 1.66 -8.61 0.95
C SER A 16 1.03 -9.35 -0.22
N ILE A 17 -0.10 -8.87 -0.74
CA ILE A 17 -0.75 -9.44 -1.95
C ILE A 17 0.15 -9.27 -3.18
N ALA A 18 0.81 -8.12 -3.33
CA ALA A 18 1.78 -7.89 -4.41
C ALA A 18 2.90 -8.94 -4.38
N LEU A 19 3.49 -9.15 -3.19
CA LEU A 19 4.58 -10.09 -2.98
C LEU A 19 4.13 -11.54 -3.22
N LEU A 20 2.93 -11.88 -2.75
CA LEU A 20 2.33 -13.20 -2.93
C LEU A 20 2.08 -13.49 -4.42
N LEU A 21 1.54 -12.55 -5.18
CA LEU A 21 1.38 -12.70 -6.63
C LEU A 21 2.71 -12.92 -7.35
N LEU A 22 3.77 -12.26 -6.89
CA LEU A 22 5.10 -12.35 -7.47
C LEU A 22 5.75 -13.72 -7.21
N LEU A 23 5.52 -14.29 -6.02
CA LEU A 23 6.06 -15.59 -5.60
C LEU A 23 5.25 -16.79 -6.12
N LEU A 24 3.92 -16.65 -6.27
CA LEU A 24 3.03 -17.78 -6.54
C LEU A 24 2.75 -18.01 -8.03
N ILE A 25 2.87 -16.96 -8.86
CA ILE A 25 2.57 -17.05 -10.29
C ILE A 25 3.90 -17.14 -11.04
N ASP A 26 4.10 -18.20 -11.83
CA ASP A 26 5.26 -18.37 -12.73
C ASP A 26 4.94 -18.05 -14.20
N HIS A 27 4.09 -17.06 -14.41
CA HIS A 27 3.68 -16.60 -15.73
C HIS A 27 4.47 -15.35 -16.12
N PRO A 28 5.03 -15.22 -17.33
CA PRO A 28 5.80 -14.04 -17.74
C PRO A 28 5.03 -12.71 -17.66
N LEU A 29 3.69 -12.74 -17.62
CA LEU A 29 2.84 -11.56 -17.44
C LEU A 29 2.64 -11.13 -15.97
N ARG A 30 3.20 -11.86 -14.99
CA ARG A 30 3.08 -11.59 -13.54
C ARG A 30 3.54 -10.20 -13.11
N TRP A 31 4.44 -9.59 -13.89
CA TRP A 31 4.98 -8.27 -13.65
C TRP A 31 3.94 -7.16 -13.77
N ILE A 32 2.94 -7.30 -14.65
CA ILE A 32 1.91 -6.27 -14.86
C ILE A 32 1.06 -6.08 -13.59
N PRO A 33 0.37 -7.11 -13.05
CA PRO A 33 -0.40 -6.95 -11.82
C PRO A 33 0.51 -6.66 -10.61
N GLY A 34 1.72 -7.25 -10.56
CA GLY A 34 2.70 -6.96 -9.50
C GLY A 34 3.09 -5.49 -9.45
N LEU A 35 3.30 -4.85 -10.61
CA LEU A 35 3.62 -3.43 -10.72
C LEU A 35 2.46 -2.54 -10.27
N PHE A 36 1.22 -2.85 -10.68
CA PHE A 36 0.02 -2.12 -10.26
C PHE A 36 -0.22 -2.22 -8.75
N PHE A 37 -0.01 -3.40 -8.17
CA PHE A 37 -0.12 -3.60 -6.72
C PHE A 37 1.00 -2.90 -5.95
N ALA A 38 2.25 -2.96 -6.45
CA ALA A 38 3.37 -2.24 -5.86
C ALA A 38 3.17 -0.72 -5.91
N LEU A 39 2.76 -0.16 -7.04
CA LEU A 39 2.40 1.25 -7.20
C LEU A 39 1.28 1.65 -6.24
N SER A 40 0.24 0.83 -6.14
CA SER A 40 -0.87 1.07 -5.20
C SER A 40 -0.39 1.07 -3.75
N GLY A 41 0.44 0.10 -3.36
CA GLY A 41 1.05 0.03 -2.03
C GLY A 41 1.91 1.26 -1.70
N VAL A 42 2.77 1.68 -2.63
CA VAL A 42 3.60 2.88 -2.51
C VAL A 42 2.75 4.15 -2.43
N MET A 43 1.70 4.26 -3.24
CA MET A 43 0.81 5.42 -3.27
C MET A 43 0.04 5.57 -1.95
N VAL A 44 -0.48 4.48 -1.38
CA VAL A 44 -1.11 4.45 -0.05
C VAL A 44 -0.09 4.80 1.04
N MET A 45 1.14 4.29 0.93
CA MET A 45 2.22 4.62 1.88
C MET A 45 2.61 6.10 1.82
N ARG A 46 2.65 6.69 0.61
CA ARG A 46 2.87 8.13 0.38
C ARG A 46 1.74 8.96 0.98
N TRP A 47 0.48 8.60 0.73
CA TRP A 47 -0.69 9.25 1.33
C TRP A 47 -0.65 9.18 2.85
N ARG A 48 -0.23 8.06 3.43
CA ARG A 48 -0.03 7.93 4.87
C ARG A 48 1.09 8.83 5.39
N PHE A 49 2.19 8.96 4.65
CA PHE A 49 3.28 9.88 5.00
C PHE A 49 2.82 11.33 4.96
N LEU A 50 2.04 11.71 3.94
CA LEU A 50 1.46 13.04 3.82
C LEU A 50 0.43 13.31 4.93
N ALA A 51 -0.45 12.35 5.24
CA ALA A 51 -1.41 12.48 6.34
C ALA A 51 -0.70 12.60 7.71
N LYS A 52 0.36 11.82 7.95
CA LYS A 52 1.18 11.95 9.18
C LYS A 52 1.88 13.31 9.25
N ARG A 53 2.37 13.84 8.12
CA ARG A 53 3.00 15.16 8.05
C ARG A 53 1.99 16.29 8.25
N ALA A 54 0.78 16.17 7.69
CA ALA A 54 -0.29 17.14 7.88
C ALA A 54 -0.72 17.23 9.35
N VAL A 55 -0.80 16.10 10.07
CA VAL A 55 -1.07 16.10 11.51
C VAL A 55 0.06 16.75 12.32
N LYS A 56 1.32 16.62 11.87
CA LYS A 56 2.47 17.22 12.55
C LYS A 56 2.56 18.74 12.34
N SER A 57 2.05 19.26 11.22
CA SER A 57 2.09 20.70 10.89
C SER A 57 0.97 21.53 11.53
N GLN A 58 0.03 20.90 12.25
CA GLN A 58 -1.11 21.56 12.89
C GLN A 58 -0.95 21.67 14.42
N GLY A 59 0.25 21.38 14.94
CA GLY A 59 0.59 21.36 16.36
C GLY A 59 1.79 22.24 16.74
N ASP A 60 2.12 23.23 15.90
CA ASP A 60 2.98 24.38 16.21
C ASP A 60 2.10 25.65 16.23
#